data_AF-A0A5J4VNR4-F1
#
_entry.id   AF-A0A5J4VNR4-F1
#
_cell.length_a   1.000
_cell.length_b   1.000
_cell.length_c   1.000
_cell.angle_alpha   90.00
_cell.angle_beta   90.00
_cell.angle_gamma   90.00
#
_symmetry.space_group_name_H-M   'P 1'
#
loop_
_entity.id
_entity.type
_entity.pdbx_description
1 polymer ?
#
loop_
_entity_poly.entity_id
_entity_poly.type
_entity_poly.pdbx_seq_one_letter_code
_entity_poly.pdbx_strand_id
1 'polypeptide(L)'
;MQGLSARSQKLIELLPVDENEKEMQMMPSMRTNYGKMDQMREHILDSGQDLIDAIKQHVERQQLVQAFQQIINITYHTFQEEEKEMDSKNYETEKKDAHKEQHLLLRQRLTSLGDHLRGVKGQSEAVKSVVKKILSKLFSKHFIDDDVAFAEEILEKIKKENLSKKENIIKQKRRDSIQVKDGDKKIPSLKGGHKQQQKGSDPKSGQQSSNKHIDSNENDNGEEKDGQ
;
A
#
# COMPACT_ATOMS: atom_id res chain seq x y z
N MET A 1 -26.45 -34.32 10.05
CA MET A 1 -25.41 -33.33 10.44
C MET A 1 -25.75 -31.86 10.11
N GLN A 2 -26.94 -31.51 9.60
CA GLN A 2 -27.28 -30.11 9.25
C GLN A 2 -27.75 -29.22 10.41
N GLY A 3 -28.11 -29.80 11.57
CA GLY A 3 -28.68 -29.04 12.70
C GLY A 3 -27.67 -28.30 13.58
N LEU A 4 -26.39 -28.69 13.58
CA LEU A 4 -25.36 -28.06 14.41
C LEU A 4 -24.90 -26.70 13.85
N SER A 5 -24.84 -26.57 12.52
CA SER A 5 -24.43 -25.34 11.82
C SER A 5 -25.45 -24.21 11.95
N ALA A 6 -26.76 -24.54 11.88
CA ALA A 6 -27.81 -23.55 12.10
C ALA A 6 -27.87 -23.06 13.55
N ARG A 7 -27.57 -23.96 14.51
CA ARG A 7 -27.52 -23.61 15.94
C ARG A 7 -26.32 -22.73 16.28
N SER A 8 -25.16 -22.95 15.64
CA SER A 8 -23.99 -22.10 15.82
C SER A 8 -24.19 -20.70 15.24
N GLN A 9 -24.87 -20.57 14.09
CA GLN A 9 -25.24 -19.26 13.53
C GLN A 9 -26.15 -18.47 14.47
N LYS A 10 -27.16 -19.13 15.05
CA LYS A 10 -28.07 -18.52 16.02
C LYS A 10 -27.38 -18.10 17.33
N LEU A 11 -26.30 -18.78 17.70
CA LEU A 11 -25.44 -18.40 18.84
C LEU A 11 -24.57 -17.17 18.55
N ILE A 12 -24.12 -17.00 17.31
CA ILE A 12 -23.41 -15.78 16.86
C ILE A 12 -24.37 -14.58 16.88
N GLU A 13 -25.63 -14.76 16.48
CA GLU A 13 -26.67 -13.72 16.53
C GLU A 13 -27.06 -13.30 17.97
N LEU A 14 -26.74 -14.13 18.98
CA LEU A 14 -27.01 -13.87 20.40
C LEU A 14 -25.81 -13.25 21.12
N LEU A 15 -24.67 -13.09 20.45
CA LEU A 15 -23.58 -12.31 21.01
C LEU A 15 -24.04 -10.84 21.05
N PRO A 16 -23.76 -10.11 22.16
CA PRO A 16 -23.99 -8.68 22.17
C PRO A 16 -23.19 -8.08 21.01
N VAL A 17 -23.91 -7.56 20.01
CA VAL A 17 -23.30 -6.85 18.90
C VAL A 17 -22.75 -5.57 19.51
N ASP A 18 -21.44 -5.47 19.59
CA ASP A 18 -20.80 -4.24 20.01
C ASP A 18 -21.11 -3.20 18.93
N GLU A 19 -22.00 -2.25 19.24
CA GLU A 19 -22.44 -1.23 18.27
C GLU A 19 -21.26 -0.38 17.76
N ASN A 20 -20.13 -0.42 18.49
CA ASN A 20 -18.87 0.24 18.18
C ASN A 20 -17.94 -0.58 17.26
N GLU A 21 -18.28 -1.82 16.91
CA GLU A 21 -17.45 -2.61 16.00
C GLU A 21 -17.56 -2.05 14.57
N LYS A 22 -16.39 -1.78 13.95
CA LYS A 22 -16.32 -1.39 12.54
C LYS A 22 -16.85 -2.54 11.68
N GLU A 23 -17.90 -2.27 10.91
CA GLU A 23 -18.49 -3.24 9.97
C GLU A 23 -17.63 -3.40 8.71
N MET A 24 -16.87 -2.37 8.36
CA MET A 24 -15.89 -2.37 7.27
C MET A 24 -14.52 -2.01 7.83
N GLN A 25 -13.64 -3.01 7.87
CA GLN A 25 -12.24 -2.82 8.26
C GLN A 25 -11.35 -3.81 7.52
N MET A 26 -10.10 -3.41 7.29
CA MET A 26 -9.13 -4.24 6.61
C MET A 26 -8.75 -5.45 7.48
N MET A 27 -9.13 -6.64 7.03
CA MET A 27 -8.81 -7.88 7.74
C MET A 27 -7.39 -8.36 7.43
N PRO A 28 -6.73 -9.11 8.33
CA PRO A 28 -5.41 -9.69 8.06
C PRO A 28 -5.36 -10.54 6.78
N SER A 29 -6.44 -11.26 6.48
CA SER A 29 -6.54 -12.10 5.27
C SER A 29 -6.65 -11.32 3.95
N MET A 30 -6.94 -10.02 4.02
CA MET A 30 -6.99 -9.13 2.85
C MET A 30 -5.64 -8.45 2.59
N ARG A 31 -4.68 -8.54 3.53
CA ARG A 31 -3.37 -7.90 3.41
C ARG A 31 -2.54 -8.60 2.35
N THR A 32 -2.04 -7.82 1.40
CA THR A 32 -1.20 -8.32 0.32
C THR A 32 0.28 -8.29 0.65
N ASN A 33 0.66 -7.63 1.76
CA ASN A 33 2.03 -7.23 2.06
C ASN A 33 2.66 -6.32 0.99
N TYR A 34 1.83 -5.78 0.10
CA TYR A 34 2.21 -4.76 -0.86
C TYR A 34 1.61 -3.43 -0.41
N GLY A 35 2.41 -2.65 0.32
CA GLY A 35 1.93 -1.52 1.11
C GLY A 35 1.12 -0.48 0.32
N LYS A 36 1.48 -0.23 -0.95
CA LYS A 36 0.73 0.68 -1.83
C LYS A 36 -0.72 0.20 -2.05
N MET A 37 -0.91 -1.08 -2.36
CA MET A 37 -2.26 -1.66 -2.55
C MET A 37 -3.03 -1.76 -1.24
N ASP A 38 -2.37 -2.11 -0.15
CA ASP A 38 -3.01 -2.18 1.17
C ASP A 38 -3.56 -0.80 1.59
N GLN A 39 -2.80 0.28 1.41
CA GLN A 39 -3.22 1.65 1.71
C GLN A 39 -4.43 2.10 0.88
N MET A 40 -4.42 1.82 -0.42
CA MET A 40 -5.51 2.23 -1.31
C MET A 40 -6.82 1.49 -1.00
N ARG A 41 -6.72 0.24 -0.54
CA ARG A 41 -7.87 -0.58 -0.16
C ARG A 41 -8.37 -0.26 1.24
N GLU A 42 -7.49 0.08 2.18
CA GLU A 42 -7.90 0.67 3.46
C GLU A 42 -8.76 1.90 3.25
N HIS A 43 -8.36 2.79 2.33
CA HIS A 43 -9.12 4.00 2.04
C HIS A 43 -10.53 3.72 1.48
N ILE A 44 -10.73 2.63 0.72
CA ILE A 44 -12.07 2.17 0.30
C ILE A 44 -12.87 1.75 1.53
N LEU A 45 -12.28 0.96 2.42
CA LEU A 45 -12.96 0.41 3.60
C LEU A 45 -13.30 1.50 4.62
N ASP A 46 -12.41 2.46 4.84
CA ASP A 46 -12.66 3.60 5.71
C ASP A 46 -13.79 4.48 5.17
N SER A 47 -13.78 4.82 3.88
CA SER A 47 -14.89 5.57 3.26
C SER A 47 -16.21 4.78 3.28
N GLY A 48 -16.14 3.44 3.16
CA GLY A 48 -17.30 2.57 3.34
C GLY A 48 -17.84 2.58 4.76
N GLN A 49 -16.95 2.55 5.76
CA GLN A 49 -17.31 2.65 7.17
C GLN A 49 -17.97 4.01 7.47
N ASP A 50 -17.44 5.11 6.94
CA ASP A 50 -18.02 6.45 7.08
C ASP A 50 -19.47 6.51 6.55
N LEU A 51 -19.72 5.86 5.41
CA LEU A 51 -21.08 5.75 4.85
C LEU A 51 -21.99 4.90 5.76
N ILE A 52 -21.49 3.82 6.34
CA ILE A 52 -22.25 2.99 7.28
C ILE A 52 -22.61 3.80 8.53
N ASP A 53 -21.67 4.58 9.05
CA ASP A 53 -21.88 5.40 10.24
C ASP A 53 -22.84 6.56 9.95
N ALA A 54 -22.75 7.18 8.77
CA ALA A 54 -23.73 8.14 8.28
C ALA A 54 -25.16 7.54 8.21
N ILE A 55 -25.27 6.28 7.78
CA ILE A 55 -26.56 5.56 7.77
C ILE A 55 -27.07 5.35 9.20
N LYS A 56 -26.22 4.91 10.14
CA LYS A 56 -26.57 4.69 11.55
C LYS A 56 -26.98 5.97 12.27
N GLN A 57 -26.34 7.09 11.96
CA GLN A 57 -26.62 8.40 12.55
C GLN A 57 -27.86 9.08 11.93
N HIS A 58 -28.53 8.43 10.97
CA HIS A 58 -29.68 8.97 10.25
C HIS A 58 -29.42 10.37 9.66
N VAL A 59 -28.22 10.59 9.13
CA VAL A 59 -27.85 11.89 8.59
C VAL A 59 -28.73 12.30 7.39
N GLU A 60 -28.72 13.59 7.09
CA GLU A 60 -29.48 14.16 5.98
C GLU A 60 -29.16 13.46 4.65
N ARG A 61 -30.20 13.32 3.80
CA ARG A 61 -30.09 12.59 2.52
C ARG A 61 -28.95 13.11 1.64
N GLN A 62 -28.71 14.43 1.64
CA GLN A 62 -27.64 15.02 0.86
C GLN A 62 -26.25 14.57 1.33
N GLN A 63 -26.04 14.43 2.63
CA GLN A 63 -24.79 13.95 3.20
C GLN A 63 -24.56 12.46 2.87
N LEU A 64 -25.63 11.64 2.94
CA LEU A 64 -25.56 10.24 2.50
C LEU A 64 -25.16 10.11 1.03
N VAL A 65 -25.73 10.94 0.15
CA VAL A 65 -25.39 10.93 -1.27
C VAL A 65 -23.94 11.36 -1.51
N GLN A 66 -23.44 12.33 -0.74
CA GLN A 66 -22.04 12.77 -0.81
C GLN A 66 -21.08 11.66 -0.34
N ALA A 67 -21.34 11.03 0.81
CA ALA A 67 -20.56 9.89 1.30
C ALA A 67 -20.56 8.74 0.29
N PHE A 68 -21.71 8.49 -0.35
CA PHE A 68 -21.80 7.49 -1.42
C PHE A 68 -20.95 7.85 -2.66
N GLN A 69 -20.93 9.12 -3.03
CA GLN A 69 -20.13 9.57 -4.16
C GLN A 69 -18.63 9.47 -3.87
N GLN A 70 -18.22 9.71 -2.62
CA GLN A 70 -16.84 9.56 -2.19
C GLN A 70 -16.35 8.11 -2.37
N ILE A 71 -17.10 7.12 -1.88
CA ILE A 71 -16.71 5.72 -2.06
C ILE A 71 -16.67 5.29 -3.53
N ILE A 72 -17.59 5.77 -4.38
CA ILE A 72 -17.53 5.50 -5.83
C ILE A 72 -16.22 6.03 -6.42
N ASN A 73 -15.87 7.28 -6.11
CA ASN A 73 -14.70 7.94 -6.68
C ASN A 73 -13.40 7.26 -6.23
N ILE A 74 -13.31 6.94 -4.93
CA ILE A 74 -12.16 6.23 -4.36
C ILE A 74 -12.02 4.84 -4.99
N THR A 75 -13.11 4.07 -5.06
CA THR A 75 -13.11 2.73 -5.67
C THR A 75 -12.65 2.78 -7.12
N TYR A 76 -13.16 3.74 -7.90
CA TYR A 76 -12.75 3.92 -9.29
C TYR A 76 -11.27 4.23 -9.42
N HIS A 77 -10.76 5.19 -8.65
CA HIS A 77 -9.35 5.55 -8.68
C HIS A 77 -8.45 4.38 -8.27
N THR A 78 -8.84 3.64 -7.21
CA THR A 78 -8.07 2.50 -6.74
C THR A 78 -7.94 1.43 -7.80
N PHE A 79 -9.05 1.04 -8.43
CA PHE A 79 -9.05 0.06 -9.51
C PHE A 79 -8.25 0.54 -10.73
N GLN A 80 -8.33 1.82 -11.10
CA GLN A 80 -7.53 2.35 -12.20
C GLN A 80 -6.02 2.27 -11.94
N GLU A 81 -5.57 2.58 -10.73
CA GLU A 81 -4.16 2.48 -10.39
C GLU A 81 -3.68 1.03 -10.30
N GLU A 82 -4.52 0.14 -9.81
CA GLU A 82 -4.23 -1.30 -9.81
C GLU A 82 -4.13 -1.85 -11.23
N GLU A 83 -5.02 -1.43 -12.13
CA GLU A 83 -4.98 -1.80 -13.54
C GLU A 83 -3.72 -1.28 -14.26
N LYS A 84 -3.31 -0.03 -14.00
CA LYS A 84 -2.04 0.51 -14.50
C LYS A 84 -0.85 -0.29 -13.96
N GLU A 85 -0.94 -0.74 -12.72
CA GLU A 85 0.10 -1.54 -12.10
C GLU A 85 0.16 -2.95 -12.69
N MET A 86 -0.99 -3.59 -12.91
CA MET A 86 -1.09 -4.86 -13.65
C MET A 86 -0.42 -4.77 -15.03
N ASP A 87 -0.70 -3.68 -15.76
CA ASP A 87 -0.10 -3.42 -17.07
C ASP A 87 1.42 -3.18 -16.95
N SER A 88 1.87 -2.40 -15.95
CA SER A 88 3.29 -2.08 -15.74
C SER A 88 4.13 -3.28 -15.29
N LYS A 89 3.52 -4.26 -14.61
CA LYS A 89 4.19 -5.45 -14.08
C LYS A 89 4.08 -6.66 -15.01
N ASN A 90 3.56 -6.48 -16.22
CA ASN A 90 3.30 -7.56 -17.18
C ASN A 90 2.57 -8.73 -16.52
N TYR A 91 1.46 -8.41 -15.84
CA TYR A 91 0.56 -9.43 -15.31
C TYR A 91 -0.05 -10.23 -16.46
N GLU A 92 -0.27 -11.53 -16.22
CA GLU A 92 -0.78 -12.45 -17.24
C GLU A 92 -2.09 -11.93 -17.84
N THR A 93 -2.18 -11.88 -19.18
CA THR A 93 -3.28 -11.18 -19.87
C THR A 93 -4.65 -11.73 -19.51
N GLU A 94 -4.81 -13.06 -19.49
CA GLU A 94 -6.09 -13.69 -19.14
C GLU A 94 -6.52 -13.37 -17.70
N LYS A 95 -5.59 -13.46 -16.73
CA LYS A 95 -5.87 -13.12 -15.34
C LYS A 95 -6.20 -11.64 -15.17
N LYS A 96 -5.44 -10.77 -15.85
CA LYS A 96 -5.67 -9.32 -15.86
C LYS A 96 -7.05 -8.97 -16.37
N ASP A 97 -7.47 -9.57 -17.47
CA ASP A 97 -8.76 -9.27 -18.08
C ASP A 97 -9.91 -9.75 -17.18
N ALA A 98 -9.77 -10.92 -16.56
CA ALA A 98 -10.71 -11.41 -15.55
C ALA A 98 -10.77 -10.49 -14.31
N HIS A 99 -9.63 -10.00 -13.82
CA HIS A 99 -9.54 -9.06 -12.69
C HIS A 99 -10.22 -7.72 -13.02
N LYS A 100 -9.97 -7.18 -14.23
CA LYS A 100 -10.64 -5.98 -14.76
C LYS A 100 -12.15 -6.16 -14.88
N GLU A 101 -12.62 -7.34 -15.25
CA GLU A 101 -14.04 -7.67 -15.25
C GLU A 101 -14.63 -7.62 -13.83
N GLN A 102 -13.92 -8.14 -12.82
CA GLN A 102 -14.36 -8.03 -11.43
C GLN A 102 -14.44 -6.55 -10.98
N HIS A 103 -13.46 -5.71 -11.33
CA HIS A 103 -13.53 -4.27 -11.06
C HIS A 103 -14.78 -3.62 -11.66
N LEU A 104 -15.13 -3.99 -12.91
CA LEU A 104 -16.33 -3.47 -13.55
C LEU A 104 -17.60 -3.90 -12.81
N LEU A 105 -17.72 -5.18 -12.47
CA LEU A 105 -18.88 -5.73 -11.77
C LEU A 105 -19.05 -5.11 -10.37
N LEU A 106 -17.96 -4.93 -9.63
CA LEU A 106 -17.97 -4.30 -8.31
C LEU A 106 -18.43 -2.84 -8.39
N ARG A 107 -17.93 -2.08 -9.38
CA ARG A 107 -18.38 -0.70 -9.62
C ARG A 107 -19.85 -0.64 -9.98
N GLN A 108 -20.34 -1.51 -10.86
CA GLN A 108 -21.76 -1.58 -11.22
C GLN A 108 -22.64 -1.89 -10.01
N ARG A 109 -22.23 -2.87 -9.19
CA ARG A 109 -22.94 -3.21 -7.94
C ARG A 109 -22.95 -2.04 -6.97
N LEU A 110 -21.82 -1.35 -6.81
CA LEU A 110 -21.74 -0.16 -5.98
C LEU A 110 -22.68 0.94 -6.51
N THR A 111 -22.65 1.28 -7.79
CA THR A 111 -23.59 2.25 -8.38
C THR A 111 -25.04 1.87 -8.11
N SER A 112 -25.40 0.61 -8.30
CA SER A 112 -26.75 0.11 -8.01
C SER A 112 -27.14 0.31 -6.55
N LEU A 113 -26.26 0.03 -5.58
CA LEU A 113 -26.52 0.31 -4.17
C LEU A 113 -26.77 1.80 -3.91
N GLY A 114 -26.04 2.68 -4.59
CA GLY A 114 -26.22 4.12 -4.54
C GLY A 114 -27.59 4.54 -5.05
N ASP A 115 -28.05 3.93 -6.15
CA ASP A 115 -29.38 4.20 -6.71
C ASP A 115 -30.49 3.73 -5.76
N HIS A 116 -30.31 2.61 -5.05
CA HIS A 116 -31.25 2.17 -4.02
C HIS A 116 -31.30 3.14 -2.83
N LEU A 117 -30.17 3.75 -2.44
CA LEU A 117 -30.17 4.83 -1.44
C LEU A 117 -30.78 6.12 -1.97
N ARG A 118 -30.63 6.43 -3.26
CA ARG A 118 -31.20 7.65 -3.87
C ARG A 118 -32.69 7.50 -4.15
N GLY A 119 -33.15 6.29 -4.46
CA GLY A 119 -34.52 5.97 -4.84
C GLY A 119 -35.48 5.94 -3.65
N VAL A 120 -36.69 6.43 -3.89
CA VAL A 120 -37.88 6.41 -3.02
C VAL A 120 -37.91 7.46 -1.89
N LYS A 121 -38.91 8.36 -1.98
CA LYS A 121 -39.37 9.20 -0.88
C LYS A 121 -39.84 8.29 0.27
N GLY A 122 -39.12 8.30 1.38
CA GLY A 122 -39.33 7.36 2.48
C GLY A 122 -38.42 6.14 2.35
N GLN A 123 -37.12 6.35 2.56
CA GLN A 123 -36.19 5.25 2.76
C GLN A 123 -36.68 4.43 3.95
N SER A 124 -37.23 3.25 3.69
CA SER A 124 -37.47 2.29 4.77
C SER A 124 -36.11 1.97 5.38
N GLU A 125 -36.01 1.98 6.70
CA GLU A 125 -34.82 1.52 7.44
C GLU A 125 -34.37 0.11 6.98
N ALA A 126 -35.28 -0.68 6.42
CA ALA A 126 -34.96 -1.93 5.74
C ALA A 126 -34.00 -1.77 4.55
N VAL A 127 -34.20 -0.76 3.68
CA VAL A 127 -33.32 -0.52 2.51
C VAL A 127 -31.92 -0.13 2.98
N LYS A 128 -31.83 0.78 3.95
CA LYS A 128 -30.56 1.18 4.56
C LYS A 128 -29.81 -0.01 5.18
N SER A 129 -30.53 -0.86 5.92
CA SER A 129 -29.97 -2.08 6.53
C SER A 129 -29.46 -3.07 5.48
N VAL A 130 -30.21 -3.26 4.38
CA VAL A 130 -29.79 -4.11 3.26
C VAL A 130 -28.55 -3.52 2.56
N VAL A 131 -28.54 -2.23 2.25
CA VAL A 131 -27.39 -1.58 1.61
C VAL A 131 -26.14 -1.71 2.48
N LYS A 132 -26.27 -1.42 3.79
CA LYS A 132 -25.18 -1.59 4.77
C LYS A 132 -24.60 -3.01 4.73
N LYS A 133 -25.48 -4.02 4.79
CA LYS A 133 -25.08 -5.44 4.80
C LYS A 133 -24.42 -5.90 3.49
N ILE A 134 -24.87 -5.37 2.35
CA ILE A 134 -24.25 -5.70 1.05
C ILE A 134 -22.92 -4.98 0.93
N LEU A 135 -22.85 -3.70 1.30
CA LEU A 135 -21.65 -2.88 1.21
C LEU A 135 -20.49 -3.48 2.02
N SER A 136 -20.76 -3.93 3.25
CA SER A 136 -19.73 -4.53 4.11
C SER A 136 -19.10 -5.80 3.55
N LYS A 137 -19.77 -6.46 2.59
CA LYS A 137 -19.30 -7.69 1.96
C LYS A 137 -18.90 -7.52 0.50
N LEU A 138 -19.12 -6.33 -0.07
CA LEU A 138 -19.01 -6.10 -1.51
C LEU A 138 -17.60 -6.41 -2.02
N PHE A 139 -16.58 -5.92 -1.31
CA PHE A 139 -15.18 -6.05 -1.69
C PHE A 139 -14.49 -7.28 -1.10
N SER A 140 -15.09 -7.93 -0.10
CA SER A 140 -14.38 -8.91 0.74
C SER A 140 -13.81 -10.08 -0.07
N LYS A 141 -14.60 -10.63 -1.00
CA LYS A 141 -14.14 -11.74 -1.83
C LYS A 141 -12.97 -11.32 -2.74
N HIS A 142 -13.14 -10.20 -3.42
CA HIS A 142 -12.15 -9.67 -4.35
C HIS A 142 -10.81 -9.37 -3.66
N PHE A 143 -10.86 -8.74 -2.48
CA PHE A 143 -9.67 -8.39 -1.69
C PHE A 143 -8.95 -9.61 -1.11
N ILE A 144 -9.64 -10.74 -0.92
CA ILE A 144 -9.05 -11.97 -0.37
C ILE A 144 -8.51 -12.87 -1.49
N ASP A 145 -9.22 -12.95 -2.61
CA ASP A 145 -8.92 -13.89 -3.68
C ASP A 145 -8.06 -13.22 -4.76
N ASP A 146 -8.62 -12.23 -5.47
CA ASP A 146 -8.04 -11.68 -6.69
C ASP A 146 -6.80 -10.81 -6.39
N ASP A 147 -6.94 -9.83 -5.49
CA ASP A 147 -5.87 -8.88 -5.19
C ASP A 147 -4.68 -9.54 -4.51
N VAL A 148 -4.92 -10.53 -3.64
CA VAL A 148 -3.87 -11.30 -2.97
C VAL A 148 -3.12 -12.12 -4.00
N ALA A 149 -3.83 -12.82 -4.90
CA ALA A 149 -3.19 -13.58 -5.96
C ALA A 149 -2.35 -12.69 -6.89
N PHE A 150 -2.85 -11.51 -7.24
CA PHE A 150 -2.09 -10.52 -8.01
C PHE A 150 -0.82 -10.07 -7.28
N ALA A 151 -0.93 -9.68 -6.01
CA ALA A 151 0.20 -9.22 -5.23
C ALA A 151 1.27 -10.30 -5.03
N GLU A 152 0.86 -11.54 -4.75
CA GLU A 152 1.78 -12.67 -4.61
C GLU A 152 2.61 -12.86 -5.88
N GLU A 153 1.97 -12.82 -7.05
CA GLU A 153 2.68 -12.95 -8.33
C GLU A 153 3.68 -11.81 -8.56
N ILE A 154 3.31 -10.57 -8.25
CA ILE A 154 4.23 -9.42 -8.35
C ILE A 154 5.41 -9.58 -7.38
N LEU A 155 5.13 -9.91 -6.12
CA LEU A 155 6.16 -10.04 -5.09
C LEU A 155 7.15 -11.17 -5.45
N GLU A 156 6.67 -12.26 -6.03
CA GLU A 156 7.53 -13.31 -6.57
C GLU A 156 8.41 -12.83 -7.72
N LYS A 157 7.86 -12.11 -8.69
CA LYS A 157 8.63 -11.54 -9.81
C LYS A 157 9.73 -10.62 -9.29
N ILE A 158 9.41 -9.72 -8.36
CA ILE A 158 10.38 -8.81 -7.73
C ILE A 158 11.48 -9.58 -6.98
N LYS A 159 11.12 -10.63 -6.22
CA LYS A 159 12.10 -11.47 -5.51
C LYS A 159 13.07 -12.15 -6.49
N LYS A 160 12.57 -12.73 -7.58
CA LYS A 160 13.38 -13.39 -8.61
C LYS A 160 14.34 -12.42 -9.31
N GLU A 161 13.87 -11.23 -9.66
CA GLU A 161 14.71 -10.18 -10.25
C GLU A 161 15.83 -9.73 -9.31
N ASN A 162 15.52 -9.54 -8.03
CA ASN A 162 16.51 -9.12 -7.02
C ASN A 162 17.57 -10.20 -6.76
N LEU A 163 17.19 -11.48 -6.77
CA LEU A 163 18.14 -12.59 -6.68
C LEU A 163 19.08 -12.62 -7.89
N SER A 164 18.54 -12.50 -9.11
CA SER A 164 19.34 -12.44 -10.34
C SER A 164 20.36 -11.29 -10.33
N LYS A 165 19.93 -10.09 -9.91
CA LYS A 165 20.81 -8.93 -9.76
C LYS A 165 21.93 -9.18 -8.75
N LYS A 166 21.61 -9.77 -7.59
CA LYS A 166 22.61 -10.13 -6.58
C LYS A 166 23.62 -11.15 -7.10
N GLU A 167 23.18 -12.19 -7.79
CA GLU A 167 24.06 -13.18 -8.40
C GLU A 167 25.00 -12.57 -9.44
N ASN A 168 24.50 -11.66 -10.27
CA ASN A 168 25.31 -10.96 -11.26
C ASN A 168 26.38 -10.08 -10.61
N ILE A 169 26.04 -9.35 -9.53
CA ILE A 169 27.01 -8.57 -8.75
C ILE A 169 28.08 -9.49 -8.14
N ILE A 170 27.71 -10.65 -7.61
CA ILE A 170 28.67 -11.61 -7.03
C ILE A 170 29.59 -12.18 -8.13
N LYS A 171 29.04 -12.55 -9.29
CA LYS A 171 29.83 -13.04 -10.44
C LYS A 171 30.79 -11.97 -10.95
N GLN A 172 30.36 -10.71 -11.00
CA GLN A 172 31.21 -9.60 -11.43
C GLN A 172 32.34 -9.33 -10.44
N LYS A 173 32.04 -9.23 -9.14
CA LYS A 173 33.07 -9.11 -8.10
C LYS A 173 34.08 -10.26 -8.13
N ARG A 174 33.64 -11.50 -8.40
CA ARG A 174 34.53 -12.66 -8.56
C ARG A 174 35.45 -12.53 -9.79
N ARG A 175 34.95 -12.03 -10.92
CA ARG A 175 35.77 -11.80 -12.14
C ARG A 175 36.80 -10.69 -11.93
N ASP A 176 36.40 -9.60 -11.30
CA ASP A 176 37.30 -8.47 -11.00
C ASP A 176 38.41 -8.88 -10.02
N SER A 177 38.10 -9.77 -9.07
CA SER A 177 39.08 -10.33 -8.12
C SER A 177 40.10 -11.27 -8.76
N ILE A 178 39.76 -11.92 -9.88
CA ILE A 178 40.64 -12.85 -10.60
C ILE A 178 41.59 -12.07 -11.52
N GLN A 179 41.13 -11.01 -12.18
CA GLN A 179 41.98 -10.19 -13.06
C GLN A 179 43.11 -9.45 -12.32
N VAL A 180 42.93 -9.12 -11.04
CA VAL A 180 43.99 -8.48 -10.23
C VAL A 180 45.13 -9.45 -9.85
N LYS A 181 44.92 -10.77 -9.90
CA LYS A 181 45.95 -11.75 -9.52
C LYS A 181 46.91 -12.17 -10.63
N ASP A 182 46.59 -11.89 -11.90
CA ASP A 182 47.43 -12.26 -13.05
C ASP A 182 48.35 -11.10 -13.53
N GLY A 183 48.29 -9.92 -12.90
CA GLY A 183 49.08 -8.74 -13.26
C GLY A 183 50.47 -8.62 -12.63
N ASP A 184 50.75 -9.31 -11.52
CA ASP A 184 51.98 -9.10 -10.73
C ASP A 184 52.84 -10.38 -10.59
N LYS A 185 53.45 -10.80 -11.70
CA LYS A 185 54.70 -11.58 -11.68
C LYS A 185 55.73 -10.99 -12.63
N LYS A 186 56.19 -9.76 -12.36
CA LYS A 186 57.52 -9.31 -12.79
C LYS A 186 58.47 -9.36 -11.60
N ILE A 187 59.31 -10.39 -11.60
CA ILE A 187 60.49 -10.53 -10.73
C ILE A 187 61.46 -9.39 -11.08
N PRO A 188 61.85 -8.48 -10.16
CA PRO A 188 62.97 -7.59 -10.40
C PRO A 188 64.26 -8.26 -9.92
N SER A 189 65.18 -8.43 -10.86
CA SER A 189 66.56 -8.86 -10.65
C SER A 189 67.29 -7.96 -9.65
N LEU A 190 68.03 -8.58 -8.72
CA LEU A 190 69.06 -7.99 -7.88
C LEU A 190 70.16 -7.29 -8.72
N LYS A 191 70.57 -6.08 -8.32
CA LYS A 191 71.99 -5.65 -8.18
C LYS A 191 72.12 -4.24 -7.58
N GLY A 192 72.96 -4.15 -6.52
CA GLY A 192 73.77 -3.03 -5.96
C GLY A 192 73.27 -1.59 -6.02
N GLY A 193 73.44 -0.69 -5.04
CA GLY A 193 74.27 -0.63 -3.84
C GLY A 193 74.46 0.86 -3.48
N HIS A 194 74.64 1.14 -2.17
CA HIS A 194 75.11 2.40 -1.52
C HIS A 194 74.12 3.52 -1.10
N LYS A 195 73.73 3.44 0.19
CA LYS A 195 73.93 4.40 1.32
C LYS A 195 74.07 5.91 1.06
N GLN A 196 73.19 6.72 1.70
CA GLN A 196 73.44 7.64 2.84
C GLN A 196 72.12 8.41 3.17
N GLN A 197 71.58 8.30 4.40
CA GLN A 197 71.57 9.32 5.49
C GLN A 197 70.93 10.68 5.08
N GLN A 198 70.01 11.35 5.80
CA GLN A 198 69.70 11.43 7.24
C GLN A 198 68.37 12.22 7.45
N LYS A 199 67.69 11.91 8.57
CA LYS A 199 66.96 12.80 9.53
C LYS A 199 65.65 13.54 9.18
N GLY A 200 64.71 13.45 10.15
CA GLY A 200 63.75 14.50 10.55
C GLY A 200 62.28 14.08 10.46
N SER A 201 61.72 13.42 11.49
CA SER A 201 60.93 14.02 12.59
C SER A 201 59.43 14.24 12.26
N ASP A 202 58.63 13.28 12.76
CA ASP A 202 57.22 13.29 13.19
C ASP A 202 56.76 14.54 14.01
N PRO A 203 55.48 14.68 14.43
CA PRO A 203 54.20 14.10 13.96
C PRO A 203 52.97 15.06 14.05
N LYS A 204 51.76 14.49 13.90
CA LYS A 204 50.43 14.92 14.46
C LYS A 204 49.71 16.05 13.71
N SER A 205 48.38 16.14 13.65
CA SER A 205 47.22 15.35 14.08
C SER A 205 45.99 16.19 13.71
N GLY A 206 44.81 15.59 13.51
CA GLY A 206 43.56 16.36 13.68
C GLY A 206 42.41 15.95 12.78
N GLN A 207 41.55 15.10 13.31
CA GLN A 207 40.16 14.96 12.90
C GLN A 207 39.41 16.29 13.08
N GLN A 208 38.42 16.61 12.24
CA GLN A 208 36.99 16.56 12.62
C GLN A 208 36.06 17.18 11.58
N SER A 209 34.93 16.50 11.45
CA SER A 209 33.67 16.86 10.82
C SER A 209 33.05 18.16 11.37
N SER A 210 32.34 18.90 10.52
CA SER A 210 30.95 19.40 10.71
C SER A 210 30.62 20.36 9.55
N ASN A 211 29.70 20.02 8.66
CA ASN A 211 28.24 20.17 8.71
C ASN A 211 27.74 21.64 8.67
N LYS A 212 27.16 21.96 7.50
CA LYS A 212 26.07 22.89 7.17
C LYS A 212 25.54 23.82 8.27
N HIS A 213 25.42 25.10 7.93
CA HIS A 213 24.10 25.74 7.90
C HIS A 213 24.03 26.83 6.81
N ILE A 214 22.93 26.77 6.06
CA ILE A 214 22.50 27.72 5.05
C ILE A 214 21.60 28.75 5.74
N ASP A 215 21.81 30.01 5.37
CA ASP A 215 20.97 31.17 5.63
C ASP A 215 19.54 31.01 5.09
N SER A 216 18.58 31.48 5.87
CA SER A 216 17.44 32.20 5.31
C SER A 216 16.85 33.11 6.38
N ASN A 217 17.16 34.39 6.23
CA ASN A 217 16.45 35.53 6.82
C ASN A 217 15.00 35.55 6.33
N GLU A 218 14.05 35.55 7.27
CA GLU A 218 12.79 36.27 7.12
C GLU A 218 12.66 37.18 8.33
N ASN A 219 12.92 38.46 8.10
CA ASN A 219 12.47 39.56 8.93
C ASN A 219 11.08 39.96 8.41
N ASP A 220 10.07 40.03 9.30
CA ASP A 220 9.66 41.28 9.96
C ASP A 220 8.64 42.02 9.08
N ASN A 221 7.49 42.52 9.49
CA ASN A 221 6.89 42.89 10.76
C ASN A 221 5.38 43.03 10.43
N GLY A 222 4.41 42.69 11.27
CA GLY A 222 4.03 43.46 12.46
C GLY A 222 2.52 43.70 12.38
N GLU A 223 1.78 43.36 13.44
CA GLU A 223 0.96 44.31 14.23
C GLU A 223 -0.37 44.72 13.55
N GLU A 224 -1.53 44.82 14.20
CA GLU A 224 -1.88 44.93 15.61
C GLU A 224 -3.42 44.70 15.76
N LYS A 225 -3.80 44.12 16.91
CA LYS A 225 -4.90 44.47 17.82
C LYS A 225 -6.39 44.46 17.42
N ASP A 226 -7.09 43.68 18.25
CA ASP A 226 -8.24 44.02 19.11
C ASP A 226 -9.47 44.75 18.54
N GLY A 227 -10.63 44.14 18.79
CA GLY A 227 -11.84 44.92 19.09
C GLY A 227 -13.17 44.26 18.75
N GLN A 228 -13.80 43.70 19.79
CA GLN A 228 -15.24 43.41 19.96
C GLN A 228 -15.83 42.17 19.27
#